data_AF-A0A8J3M4R5-F1
#
_entry.id   AF-A0A8J3M4R5-F1
#
_cell.length_a   1.000
_cell.length_b   1.000
_cell.length_c   1.000
_cell.angle_alpha   90.00
_cell.angle_beta   90.00
_cell.angle_gamma   90.00
#
_symmetry.space_group_name_H-M   'P 1'
#
loop_
_entity.id
_entity.type
_entity.pdbx_description
1 polymer ?
#
loop_
_entity_poly.entity_id
_entity_poly.type
_entity_poly.pdbx_seq_one_letter_code
_entity_poly.pdbx_strand_id
1 'polypeptide(L)'
;MAGLTDFHGYQDSVTWRLVSSGVEISGTGVERTQGSPRTVTRVWDAYSRQINVSARAYRVPAELIIATICTESGGNADAVREEPGYTSDEATPHRVSAGLTQTLISTASETLQLSLDRAWLLVPGNSITAGTAYIAKQARETSLDPPLVAAAYNAGRLHYQGGMGNRWKLRQYPIGTGAHVDRFVRFLNDAVAVLREHPTRPAVGLDVLLGGSSPSPPPRSVAAPQPTVRWAERADRAAVPAYALGVLTDVLRAAGLSDALITSTQRSPRDQARVMYDNCERYGPAAQKKLYGSYGDQVVDVYVASKAAGRDPATIRADMEGKIVAVGAQNVSRHTADPRVLTVIDVAPSSVRDQAAFERAVKAEGRVGRFLQPPTDPAYHLEIPSPR
;
A
#
# COMPACT_ATOMS: atom_id res chain seq x y z
N MET A 1 27.96 15.24 14.64
CA MET A 1 27.87 14.99 13.18
C MET A 1 27.90 16.34 12.51
N ALA A 2 28.72 16.51 11.46
CA ALA A 2 28.60 17.68 10.60
C ALA A 2 27.17 17.73 10.03
N GLY A 3 26.62 18.94 9.85
CA GLY A 3 25.31 19.07 9.23
C GLY A 3 25.35 18.56 7.79
N LEU A 4 24.25 18.00 7.28
CA LEU A 4 24.17 17.55 5.88
C LEU A 4 24.48 18.68 4.90
N THR A 5 24.35 19.94 5.31
CA THR A 5 24.63 21.15 4.53
C THR A 5 26.11 21.55 4.50
N ASP A 6 26.94 20.99 5.37
CA ASP A 6 28.39 21.20 5.36
C ASP A 6 29.06 20.11 4.53
N PHE A 7 30.24 20.38 3.96
CA PHE A 7 31.00 19.32 3.29
C PHE A 7 31.40 18.24 4.30
N HIS A 8 30.94 17.03 4.04
CA HIS A 8 31.24 15.82 4.81
C HIS A 8 31.54 14.66 3.85
N GLY A 9 31.99 13.54 4.39
CA GLY A 9 32.28 12.36 3.59
C GLY A 9 32.33 11.10 4.44
N TYR A 10 32.59 9.97 3.80
CA TYR A 10 32.78 8.69 4.46
C TYR A 10 34.27 8.32 4.47
N GLN A 11 34.92 8.55 5.61
CA GLN A 11 36.37 8.33 5.79
C GLN A 11 37.19 9.15 4.77
N ASP A 12 38.01 8.51 3.94
CA ASP A 12 38.87 9.13 2.92
C ASP A 12 38.18 9.25 1.54
N SER A 13 36.84 9.26 1.50
CA SER A 13 36.08 9.47 0.27
C SER A 13 36.19 10.89 -0.27
N VAL A 14 35.65 11.11 -1.47
CA VAL A 14 35.23 12.46 -1.88
C VAL A 14 34.26 13.03 -0.84
N THR A 15 34.25 14.35 -0.69
CA THR A 15 33.30 15.03 0.18
C THR A 15 32.13 15.58 -0.61
N TRP A 16 30.97 15.66 0.03
CA TRP A 16 29.75 16.20 -0.52
C TRP A 16 28.98 17.00 0.53
N ARG A 17 27.99 17.77 0.07
CA ARG A 17 26.99 18.41 0.93
C ARG A 17 25.64 18.43 0.24
N LEU A 18 24.60 18.60 1.03
CA LEU A 18 23.25 18.83 0.56
C LEU A 18 23.02 20.33 0.36
N VAL A 19 22.55 20.69 -0.83
CA VAL A 19 22.14 22.05 -1.21
C VAL A 19 20.74 22.01 -1.80
N SER A 20 20.12 23.18 -2.02
CA SER A 20 18.76 23.28 -2.58
C SER A 20 18.62 22.70 -4.00
N SER A 21 19.74 22.54 -4.72
CA SER A 21 19.83 21.89 -6.03
C SER A 21 20.15 20.40 -5.99
N GLY A 22 20.32 19.81 -4.81
CA GLY A 22 20.58 18.38 -4.61
C GLY A 22 21.88 18.13 -3.86
N VAL A 23 22.59 17.06 -4.22
CA VAL A 23 23.92 16.73 -3.67
C VAL A 23 24.99 17.42 -4.50
N GLU A 24 25.78 18.26 -3.85
CA GLU A 24 26.96 18.90 -4.41
C GLU A 24 28.20 18.15 -3.96
N ILE A 25 29.00 17.67 -4.92
CA ILE A 25 30.27 16.98 -4.67
C ILE A 25 31.41 17.99 -4.78
N SER A 26 32.35 17.93 -3.84
CA SER A 26 33.53 18.80 -3.85
C SER A 26 34.34 18.59 -5.14
N GLY A 27 34.59 19.69 -5.86
CA GLY A 27 35.35 19.70 -7.11
C GLY A 27 34.55 19.44 -8.39
N THR A 28 33.38 18.79 -8.32
CA THR A 28 32.54 18.52 -9.53
C THR A 28 31.15 19.16 -9.48
N GLY A 29 30.72 19.68 -8.33
CA GLY A 29 29.45 20.37 -8.19
C GLY A 29 28.25 19.42 -8.17
N VAL A 30 27.10 19.88 -8.68
CA VAL A 30 25.85 19.10 -8.74
C VAL A 30 25.80 18.32 -10.06
N GLU A 31 26.16 17.04 -10.00
CA GLU A 31 26.16 16.16 -11.17
C GLU A 31 24.75 15.66 -11.51
N ARG A 32 24.34 15.71 -12.78
CA ARG A 32 23.04 15.22 -13.30
C ARG A 32 23.22 14.21 -14.43
N THR A 33 22.15 13.54 -14.86
CA THR A 33 22.22 12.72 -16.08
C THR A 33 22.42 13.61 -17.31
N GLN A 34 22.94 13.03 -18.40
CA GLN A 34 23.10 13.75 -19.66
C GLN A 34 21.76 13.91 -20.37
N GLY A 35 21.49 15.12 -20.87
CA GLY A 35 20.25 15.44 -21.58
C GLY A 35 19.07 15.71 -20.65
N SER A 36 17.85 15.62 -21.19
CA SER A 36 16.62 15.83 -20.41
C SER A 36 16.39 14.67 -19.42
N PRO A 37 15.89 14.93 -18.20
CA PRO A 37 15.70 13.92 -17.14
C PRO A 37 14.45 13.04 -17.38
N ARG A 38 14.40 12.35 -18.52
CA ARG A 38 13.21 11.59 -18.98
C ARG A 38 12.81 10.48 -18.02
N THR A 39 13.78 9.76 -17.45
CA THR A 39 13.50 8.63 -16.54
C THR A 39 12.82 9.12 -15.26
N VAL A 40 13.35 10.17 -14.63
CA VAL A 40 12.77 10.75 -13.41
C VAL A 40 11.39 11.32 -13.69
N THR A 41 11.24 12.07 -14.79
CA THR A 41 9.94 12.63 -15.21
C THR A 41 8.89 11.54 -15.35
N ARG A 42 9.20 10.46 -16.10
CA ARG A 42 8.29 9.32 -16.28
C ARG A 42 7.95 8.61 -14.96
N VAL A 43 8.92 8.41 -14.07
CA VAL A 43 8.69 7.80 -12.75
C VAL A 43 7.76 8.67 -11.91
N TRP A 44 7.97 9.98 -11.89
CA TRP A 44 7.12 10.89 -11.12
C TRP A 44 5.70 10.97 -11.70
N ASP A 45 5.56 11.12 -13.01
CA ASP A 45 4.26 11.20 -13.68
C ASP A 45 3.42 9.94 -13.42
N ALA A 46 4.05 8.76 -13.52
CA ALA A 46 3.37 7.49 -13.34
C ALA A 46 3.04 7.17 -11.86
N TYR A 47 3.90 7.55 -10.93
CA TYR A 47 3.86 7.02 -9.56
C TYR A 47 3.85 8.07 -8.45
N SER A 48 3.73 9.37 -8.77
CA SER A 48 3.74 10.45 -7.77
C SER A 48 2.74 10.25 -6.65
N ARG A 49 1.56 9.65 -6.92
CA ARG A 49 0.58 9.32 -5.88
C ARG A 49 1.14 8.30 -4.89
N GLN A 50 1.62 7.16 -5.38
CA GLN A 50 2.16 6.06 -4.57
C GLN A 50 3.42 6.52 -3.82
N ILE A 51 4.33 7.23 -4.51
CA ILE A 51 5.53 7.82 -3.91
C ILE A 51 5.14 8.78 -2.78
N ASN A 52 4.17 9.68 -2.99
CA ASN A 52 3.73 10.61 -1.95
C ASN A 52 3.04 9.93 -0.76
N VAL A 53 2.33 8.83 -0.98
CA VAL A 53 1.74 8.04 0.11
C VAL A 53 2.86 7.44 0.96
N SER A 54 3.83 6.76 0.34
CA SER A 54 4.94 6.12 1.05
C SER A 54 5.88 7.14 1.70
N ALA A 55 6.18 8.25 1.02
CA ALA A 55 6.98 9.35 1.57
C ALA A 55 6.41 9.89 2.89
N ARG A 56 5.08 10.11 2.96
CA ARG A 56 4.41 10.54 4.19
C ARG A 56 4.47 9.47 5.28
N ALA A 57 4.16 8.22 4.92
CA ALA A 57 4.08 7.12 5.88
C ALA A 57 5.41 6.89 6.59
N TYR A 58 6.51 6.96 5.84
CA TYR A 58 7.85 6.63 6.34
C TYR A 58 8.75 7.85 6.59
N ARG A 59 8.25 9.07 6.32
CA ARG A 59 9.01 10.33 6.43
C ARG A 59 10.31 10.32 5.64
N VAL A 60 10.26 9.74 4.43
CA VAL A 60 11.39 9.69 3.50
C VAL A 60 11.13 10.70 2.37
N PRO A 61 12.08 11.58 2.04
CA PRO A 61 11.99 12.48 0.89
C PRO A 61 11.65 11.74 -0.42
N ALA A 62 10.72 12.29 -1.20
CA ALA A 62 10.29 11.73 -2.47
C ALA A 62 11.45 11.58 -3.47
N GLU A 63 12.42 12.50 -3.43
CA GLU A 63 13.62 12.50 -4.25
C GLU A 63 14.46 11.24 -4.03
N LEU A 64 14.63 10.80 -2.78
CA LEU A 64 15.34 9.55 -2.47
C LEU A 64 14.60 8.35 -3.07
N ILE A 65 13.27 8.31 -2.94
CA ILE A 65 12.44 7.22 -3.47
C ILE A 65 12.55 7.16 -5.00
N ILE A 66 12.45 8.31 -5.68
CA ILE A 66 12.59 8.40 -7.14
C ILE A 66 13.99 7.94 -7.56
N ALA A 67 15.04 8.44 -6.91
CA ALA A 67 16.41 8.06 -7.21
C ALA A 67 16.65 6.56 -7.06
N THR A 68 16.10 5.93 -6.00
CA THR A 68 16.10 4.47 -5.82
C THR A 68 15.42 3.78 -7.00
N ILE A 69 14.18 4.14 -7.35
CA ILE A 69 13.45 3.50 -8.46
C ILE A 69 14.22 3.63 -9.78
N CYS A 70 14.73 4.82 -10.09
CA CYS A 70 15.49 5.06 -11.31
C CYS A 70 16.79 4.25 -11.36
N THR A 71 17.48 4.12 -10.22
CA THR A 71 18.76 3.40 -10.15
C THR A 71 18.58 1.89 -10.23
N GLU A 72 17.52 1.38 -9.60
CA GLU A 72 17.28 -0.06 -9.45
C GLU A 72 16.61 -0.69 -10.67
N SER A 73 15.60 -0.03 -11.23
CA SER A 73 14.79 -0.60 -12.32
C SER A 73 14.66 0.30 -13.54
N GLY A 74 15.15 1.55 -13.47
CA GLY A 74 14.83 2.57 -14.47
C GLY A 74 13.33 2.89 -14.54
N GLY A 75 12.56 2.59 -13.47
CA GLY A 75 11.10 2.73 -13.45
C GLY A 75 10.34 1.61 -14.15
N ASN A 76 10.95 0.44 -14.34
CA ASN A 76 10.28 -0.77 -14.84
C ASN A 76 9.61 -1.51 -13.66
N ALA A 77 8.27 -1.52 -13.64
CA ALA A 77 7.51 -2.19 -12.58
C ALA A 77 7.59 -3.73 -12.67
N ASP A 78 7.91 -4.26 -13.84
CA ASP A 78 7.98 -5.71 -14.08
C ASP A 78 9.42 -6.26 -13.94
N ALA A 79 10.36 -5.42 -13.49
CA ALA A 79 11.75 -5.82 -13.36
C ALA A 79 11.90 -6.95 -12.32
N VAL A 80 12.61 -8.01 -12.69
CA VAL A 80 12.97 -9.12 -11.81
C VAL A 80 14.45 -9.43 -12.02
N ARG A 81 15.18 -9.64 -10.93
CA ARG A 81 16.56 -10.08 -10.96
C ARG A 81 16.75 -11.26 -10.02
N GLU A 82 17.33 -12.33 -10.56
CA GLU A 82 17.71 -13.52 -9.81
C GLU A 82 19.22 -13.51 -9.61
N GLU A 83 19.64 -13.70 -8.36
CA GLU A 83 21.05 -13.76 -7.97
C GLU A 83 21.57 -15.19 -8.17
N PRO A 84 22.89 -15.38 -8.37
CA PRO A 84 23.47 -16.71 -8.53
C PRO A 84 23.01 -17.66 -7.42
N GLY A 85 22.58 -18.88 -7.77
CA GLY A 85 22.09 -19.87 -6.80
C GLY A 85 20.62 -19.72 -6.39
N TYR A 86 19.85 -18.86 -7.04
CA TYR A 86 18.39 -18.85 -6.95
C TYR A 86 17.78 -20.19 -7.45
N THR A 87 16.75 -20.69 -6.76
CA THR A 87 16.03 -21.93 -7.13
C THR A 87 14.52 -21.74 -7.20
N SER A 88 13.92 -21.13 -6.18
CA SER A 88 12.52 -20.68 -6.18
C SER A 88 12.33 -19.50 -5.22
N ASP A 89 11.20 -18.78 -5.33
CA ASP A 89 10.87 -17.67 -4.44
C ASP A 89 10.75 -18.14 -2.98
N GLU A 90 10.17 -19.33 -2.76
CA GLU A 90 9.96 -19.90 -1.42
C GLU A 90 11.27 -20.43 -0.81
N ALA A 91 12.09 -21.12 -1.61
CA ALA A 91 13.33 -21.73 -1.14
C ALA A 91 14.46 -20.68 -0.99
N THR A 92 14.48 -19.68 -1.86
CA THR A 92 15.55 -18.68 -1.93
C THR A 92 15.02 -17.24 -2.04
N PRO A 93 14.15 -16.77 -1.12
CA PRO A 93 13.57 -15.42 -1.17
C PRO A 93 14.62 -14.31 -1.03
N HIS A 94 15.81 -14.66 -0.55
CA HIS A 94 16.98 -13.78 -0.41
C HIS A 94 17.84 -13.66 -1.68
N ARG A 95 17.44 -14.32 -2.77
CA ARG A 95 18.16 -14.33 -4.06
C ARG A 95 17.34 -13.81 -5.23
N VAL A 96 16.20 -13.18 -4.96
CA VAL A 96 15.35 -12.60 -5.99
C VAL A 96 14.85 -11.23 -5.56
N SER A 97 15.09 -10.23 -6.40
CA SER A 97 14.52 -8.89 -6.28
C SER A 97 13.49 -8.62 -7.37
N ALA A 98 12.45 -7.86 -7.04
CA ALA A 98 11.36 -7.57 -7.97
C ALA A 98 10.82 -6.14 -7.82
N GLY A 99 10.20 -5.66 -8.90
CA GLY A 99 9.46 -4.41 -8.94
C GLY A 99 10.33 -3.17 -9.12
N LEU A 100 9.68 -2.01 -8.97
CA LEU A 100 10.27 -0.69 -9.15
C LEU A 100 11.52 -0.44 -8.32
N THR A 101 11.55 -0.91 -7.07
CA THR A 101 12.65 -0.66 -6.13
C THR A 101 13.64 -1.81 -6.03
N GLN A 102 13.45 -2.89 -6.81
CA GLN A 102 14.26 -4.13 -6.77
C GLN A 102 14.59 -4.58 -5.33
N THR A 103 13.60 -4.53 -4.44
CA THR A 103 13.78 -5.06 -3.09
C THR A 103 13.73 -6.60 -3.13
N LEU A 104 14.63 -7.27 -2.41
CA LEU A 104 14.58 -8.73 -2.27
C LEU A 104 13.28 -9.17 -1.56
N ILE A 105 12.69 -10.32 -1.93
CA ILE A 105 11.50 -10.86 -1.25
C ILE A 105 11.75 -10.98 0.26
N SER A 106 12.91 -11.51 0.67
CA SER A 106 13.25 -11.64 2.08
C SER A 106 13.37 -10.29 2.78
N THR A 107 14.00 -9.31 2.12
CA THR A 107 14.22 -7.97 2.68
C THR A 107 12.90 -7.23 2.87
N ALA A 108 12.01 -7.29 1.87
CA ALA A 108 10.68 -6.70 1.96
C ALA A 108 9.86 -7.37 3.07
N SER A 109 9.87 -8.71 3.14
CA SER A 109 9.18 -9.48 4.18
C SER A 109 9.66 -9.09 5.58
N GLU A 110 10.97 -9.05 5.80
CA GLU A 110 11.56 -8.69 7.10
C GLU A 110 11.27 -7.23 7.47
N THR A 111 11.38 -6.32 6.51
CA THR A 111 11.22 -4.89 6.75
C THR A 111 9.77 -4.52 7.07
N LEU A 112 8.82 -5.13 6.36
CA LEU A 112 7.39 -4.89 6.56
C LEU A 112 6.78 -5.80 7.62
N GLN A 113 7.51 -6.81 8.08
CA GLN A 113 7.01 -7.88 8.96
C GLN A 113 5.79 -8.60 8.36
N LEU A 114 5.84 -8.86 7.05
CA LEU A 114 4.79 -9.52 6.28
C LEU A 114 5.32 -10.78 5.61
N SER A 115 4.45 -11.77 5.41
CA SER A 115 4.72 -12.85 4.46
C SER A 115 4.19 -12.39 3.09
N LEU A 116 5.08 -12.26 2.12
CA LEU A 116 4.80 -11.77 0.77
C LEU A 116 5.61 -12.55 -0.26
N ASP A 117 5.19 -12.48 -1.51
CA ASP A 117 5.83 -13.15 -2.65
C ASP A 117 6.25 -12.13 -3.72
N ARG A 118 6.79 -12.64 -4.84
CA ARG A 118 7.19 -11.82 -5.99
C ARG A 118 6.00 -11.06 -6.58
N ALA A 119 4.84 -11.69 -6.71
CA ALA A 119 3.65 -11.06 -7.29
C ALA A 119 3.23 -9.82 -6.48
N TRP A 120 3.35 -9.89 -5.15
CA TRP A 120 3.11 -8.73 -4.29
C TRP A 120 4.06 -7.57 -4.59
N LEU A 121 5.35 -7.85 -4.82
CA LEU A 121 6.37 -6.84 -5.14
C LEU A 121 6.28 -6.27 -6.56
N LEU A 122 5.64 -6.98 -7.50
CA LEU A 122 5.40 -6.48 -8.85
C LEU A 122 4.27 -5.43 -8.91
N VAL A 123 3.45 -5.31 -7.85
CA VAL A 123 2.49 -4.22 -7.73
C VAL A 123 3.23 -2.91 -7.41
N PRO A 124 3.14 -1.84 -8.24
CA PRO A 124 3.95 -0.64 -8.07
C PRO A 124 3.89 0.01 -6.69
N GLY A 125 2.69 0.15 -6.12
CA GLY A 125 2.51 0.74 -4.79
C GLY A 125 3.16 -0.07 -3.67
N ASN A 126 3.12 -1.39 -3.78
CA ASN A 126 3.73 -2.32 -2.84
C ASN A 126 5.25 -2.29 -2.93
N SER A 127 5.80 -2.32 -4.15
CA SER A 127 7.23 -2.15 -4.40
C SER A 127 7.76 -0.86 -3.78
N ILE A 128 7.11 0.27 -4.08
CA ILE A 128 7.48 1.59 -3.54
C ILE A 128 7.41 1.59 -2.02
N THR A 129 6.38 0.98 -1.43
CA THR A 129 6.23 0.84 0.03
C THR A 129 7.39 0.04 0.64
N ALA A 130 7.72 -1.13 0.08
CA ALA A 130 8.82 -1.96 0.55
C ALA A 130 10.17 -1.24 0.48
N GLY A 131 10.51 -0.64 -0.66
CA GLY A 131 11.75 0.11 -0.82
C GLY A 131 11.82 1.32 0.10
N THR A 132 10.72 2.08 0.25
CA THR A 132 10.67 3.26 1.13
C THR A 132 10.82 2.87 2.60
N ALA A 133 10.14 1.80 3.03
CA ALA A 133 10.28 1.26 4.39
C ALA A 133 11.72 0.82 4.67
N TYR A 134 12.40 0.26 3.67
CA TYR A 134 13.79 -0.18 3.82
C TYR A 134 14.76 1.00 3.95
N ILE A 135 14.58 2.06 3.16
CA ILE A 135 15.31 3.33 3.32
C ILE A 135 15.10 3.89 4.73
N ALA A 136 13.85 3.91 5.22
CA ALA A 136 13.53 4.41 6.56
C ALA A 136 14.15 3.56 7.68
N LYS A 137 14.18 2.23 7.53
CA LYS A 137 14.89 1.32 8.45
C LYS A 137 16.38 1.65 8.52
N GLN A 138 17.00 1.94 7.38
CA GLN A 138 18.42 2.30 7.26
C GLN A 138 18.73 3.74 7.69
N ALA A 139 17.73 4.61 7.88
CA ALA A 139 17.93 6.00 8.31
C ALA A 139 18.71 6.12 9.62
N ARG A 140 18.71 5.08 10.48
CA ARG A 140 19.51 5.03 11.71
C ARG A 140 21.02 5.04 11.46
N GLU A 141 21.47 4.51 10.33
CA GLU A 141 22.89 4.51 9.94
C GLU A 141 23.20 5.55 8.87
N THR A 142 22.25 5.86 7.99
CA THR A 142 22.46 6.79 6.86
C THR A 142 22.08 8.23 7.18
N SER A 143 21.27 8.47 8.21
CA SER A 143 20.66 9.79 8.49
C SER A 143 19.92 10.39 7.28
N LEU A 144 19.48 9.55 6.34
CA LEU A 144 18.93 9.94 5.03
C LEU A 144 19.90 10.77 4.15
N ASP A 145 21.21 10.72 4.43
CA ASP A 145 22.25 11.30 3.59
C ASP A 145 22.30 10.54 2.24
N PRO A 146 22.04 11.20 1.09
CA PRO A 146 21.75 10.47 -0.14
C PRO A 146 22.83 9.51 -0.65
N PRO A 147 24.15 9.83 -0.65
CA PRO A 147 25.18 8.86 -1.01
C PRO A 147 25.26 7.67 -0.05
N LEU A 148 25.00 7.89 1.25
CA LEU A 148 24.93 6.81 2.25
C LEU A 148 23.70 5.93 2.03
N VAL A 149 22.53 6.53 1.75
CA VAL A 149 21.31 5.81 1.39
C VAL A 149 21.55 4.92 0.18
N ALA A 150 22.14 5.46 -0.89
CA ALA A 150 22.44 4.71 -2.10
C ALA A 150 23.32 3.47 -1.83
N ALA A 151 24.41 3.65 -1.09
CA ALA A 151 25.32 2.56 -0.76
C ALA A 151 24.67 1.52 0.17
N ALA A 152 23.99 1.96 1.22
CA ALA A 152 23.31 1.08 2.16
C ALA A 152 22.19 0.28 1.50
N TYR A 153 21.39 0.91 0.63
CA TYR A 153 20.32 0.23 -0.10
C TYR A 153 20.87 -0.87 -1.01
N ASN A 154 21.97 -0.58 -1.71
CA ASN A 154 22.59 -1.50 -2.65
C ASN A 154 23.39 -2.64 -2.02
N ALA A 155 24.08 -2.38 -0.91
CA ALA A 155 24.95 -3.36 -0.23
C ALA A 155 24.37 -3.90 1.09
N GLY A 156 23.15 -3.51 1.43
CA GLY A 156 22.41 -3.88 2.63
C GLY A 156 22.77 -3.09 3.90
N ARG A 157 23.97 -2.50 3.95
CA ARG A 157 24.43 -1.61 5.04
C ARG A 157 25.71 -0.85 4.66
N LEU A 158 26.05 0.17 5.43
CA LEU A 158 27.31 0.92 5.25
C LEU A 158 28.54 0.08 5.61
N HIS A 159 29.47 -0.03 4.67
CA HIS A 159 30.82 -0.56 4.90
C HIS A 159 31.84 0.24 4.10
N TYR A 160 33.05 0.34 4.66
CA TYR A 160 34.20 0.85 3.93
C TYR A 160 34.61 -0.06 2.77
N GLN A 161 35.02 0.55 1.65
CA GLN A 161 35.62 -0.13 0.51
C GLN A 161 36.63 0.79 -0.19
N GLY A 162 37.92 0.49 -0.07
CA GLY A 162 39.01 1.38 -0.50
C GLY A 162 39.41 1.34 -1.98
N GLY A 163 38.62 0.74 -2.87
CA GLY A 163 38.99 0.55 -4.28
C GLY A 163 39.30 1.87 -5.01
N MET A 164 40.27 1.86 -5.93
CA MET A 164 40.68 3.07 -6.67
C MET A 164 39.54 3.64 -7.53
N GLY A 165 38.69 2.78 -8.10
CA GLY A 165 37.51 3.20 -8.88
C GLY A 165 36.30 3.63 -8.05
N ASN A 166 36.39 3.56 -6.71
CA ASN A 166 35.31 3.90 -5.79
C ASN A 166 35.62 5.20 -5.06
N ARG A 167 35.19 6.32 -5.66
CA ARG A 167 35.39 7.66 -5.07
C ARG A 167 34.64 7.85 -3.75
N TRP A 168 33.57 7.10 -3.53
CA TRP A 168 32.72 7.20 -2.34
C TRP A 168 33.24 6.41 -1.15
N LYS A 169 34.20 5.50 -1.37
CA LYS A 169 34.74 4.59 -0.35
C LYS A 169 33.71 3.79 0.44
N LEU A 170 32.50 3.70 -0.12
CA LEU A 170 31.36 2.94 0.39
C LEU A 170 31.21 1.66 -0.43
N ARG A 171 31.05 0.52 0.23
CA ARG A 171 30.76 -0.76 -0.44
C ARG A 171 29.46 -0.64 -1.21
N GLN A 172 29.53 -1.01 -2.48
CA GLN A 172 28.45 -1.02 -3.45
C GLN A 172 28.80 -2.02 -4.57
N TYR A 173 27.82 -2.37 -5.39
CA TYR A 173 27.92 -3.30 -6.50
C TYR A 173 27.69 -2.58 -7.83
N PRO A 174 28.57 -2.75 -8.84
CA PRO A 174 29.75 -3.64 -8.86
C PRO A 174 30.87 -3.23 -7.88
N ILE A 175 31.48 -4.24 -7.25
CA ILE A 175 32.48 -4.05 -6.19
C ILE A 175 33.72 -3.30 -6.72
N GLY A 176 34.27 -2.39 -5.91
CA GLY A 176 35.45 -1.61 -6.29
C GLY A 176 35.18 -0.40 -7.19
N THR A 177 33.92 -0.13 -7.50
CA THR A 177 33.50 1.02 -8.32
C THR A 177 32.60 1.98 -7.52
N GLY A 178 32.54 3.25 -7.95
CA GLY A 178 31.57 4.23 -7.47
C GLY A 178 30.24 4.24 -8.25
N ALA A 179 30.08 3.32 -9.20
CA ALA A 179 29.12 3.47 -10.29
C ALA A 179 27.65 3.46 -9.85
N HIS A 180 27.30 2.75 -8.79
CA HIS A 180 25.93 2.72 -8.29
C HIS A 180 25.55 4.05 -7.65
N VAL A 181 26.37 4.52 -6.69
CA VAL A 181 26.16 5.80 -6.00
C VAL A 181 26.25 6.97 -7.00
N ASP A 182 27.12 6.90 -8.00
CA ASP A 182 27.18 7.92 -9.07
C ASP A 182 25.87 8.03 -9.84
N ARG A 183 25.27 6.90 -10.24
CA ARG A 183 23.96 6.90 -10.93
C ARG A 183 22.86 7.42 -10.01
N PHE A 184 22.84 6.97 -8.76
CA PHE A 184 21.86 7.40 -7.77
C PHE A 184 21.90 8.91 -7.57
N VAL A 185 23.08 9.48 -7.31
CA VAL A 185 23.25 10.93 -7.08
C VAL A 185 22.80 11.74 -8.30
N ARG A 186 23.11 11.28 -9.52
CA ARG A 186 22.63 11.94 -10.74
C ARG A 186 21.10 11.91 -10.86
N PHE A 187 20.47 10.77 -10.58
CA PHE A 187 19.01 10.67 -10.59
C PHE A 187 18.34 11.47 -9.46
N LEU A 188 18.97 11.55 -8.29
CA LEU A 188 18.51 12.40 -7.19
C LEU A 188 18.52 13.87 -7.61
N ASN A 189 19.63 14.34 -8.18
CA ASN A 189 19.77 15.73 -8.62
C ASN A 189 18.80 16.05 -9.76
N ASP A 190 18.52 15.08 -10.64
CA ASP A 190 17.43 15.18 -11.62
C ASP A 190 16.05 15.24 -10.95
N ALA A 191 15.80 14.44 -9.91
CA ALA A 191 14.55 14.49 -9.15
C ALA A 191 14.33 15.85 -8.51
N VAL A 192 15.34 16.43 -7.86
CA VAL A 192 15.27 17.79 -7.31
C VAL A 192 14.93 18.81 -8.39
N ALA A 193 15.58 18.73 -9.56
CA ALA A 193 15.32 19.64 -10.67
C ALA A 193 13.89 19.49 -11.23
N VAL A 194 13.45 18.25 -11.48
CA VAL A 194 12.11 17.95 -12.02
C VAL A 194 11.04 18.41 -11.03
N LEU A 195 11.12 18.02 -9.76
CA LEU A 195 10.10 18.31 -8.76
C LEU A 195 9.94 19.80 -8.46
N ARG A 196 11.02 20.59 -8.62
CA ARG A 196 10.98 22.05 -8.46
C ARG A 196 10.05 22.71 -9.48
N GLU A 197 10.00 22.18 -10.70
CA GLU A 197 9.19 22.75 -11.79
C GLU A 197 7.85 22.02 -11.97
N HIS A 198 7.73 20.80 -11.44
CA HIS A 198 6.56 19.96 -11.64
C HIS A 198 5.31 20.46 -10.88
N PRO A 199 4.11 20.45 -11.49
CA PRO A 199 2.87 20.91 -10.85
C PRO A 199 2.47 20.08 -9.62
N THR A 200 2.62 18.76 -9.69
CA THR A 200 2.45 17.87 -8.53
C THR A 200 3.67 17.96 -7.62
N ARG A 201 3.47 18.43 -6.39
CA ARG A 201 4.54 18.60 -5.40
C ARG A 201 4.80 17.33 -4.57
N PRO A 202 6.04 17.13 -4.10
CA PRO A 202 6.34 16.08 -3.13
C PRO A 202 5.65 16.35 -1.80
N ALA A 203 5.18 15.30 -1.16
CA ALA A 203 4.55 15.36 0.15
C ALA A 203 5.56 15.51 1.29
N VAL A 204 6.75 14.94 1.11
CA VAL A 204 7.95 15.14 1.91
C VAL A 204 9.06 15.39 0.89
N GLY A 205 9.54 16.63 0.80
CA GLY A 205 10.64 17.00 -0.11
C GLY A 205 11.99 16.87 0.58
N LEU A 206 13.06 16.91 -0.21
CA LEU A 206 14.45 16.84 0.29
C LEU A 206 14.83 18.05 1.17
N ASP A 207 14.07 19.14 1.05
CA ASP A 207 14.25 20.38 1.81
C ASP A 207 14.09 20.20 3.33
N VAL A 208 13.38 19.16 3.78
CA VAL A 208 13.30 18.80 5.21
C VAL A 208 14.65 18.44 5.81
N LEU A 209 15.62 18.03 4.98
CA LEU A 209 16.98 17.70 5.39
C LEU A 209 17.93 18.92 5.37
N LEU A 210 17.52 20.03 4.75
CA LEU A 210 18.32 21.27 4.65
C LEU A 210 18.18 22.19 5.88
N GLY A 211 17.47 21.75 6.92
CA GLY A 211 17.13 22.59 8.08
C GLY A 211 16.06 23.65 7.79
N GLY A 212 15.47 23.62 6.59
CA GLY A 212 14.26 24.38 6.29
C GLY A 212 13.11 23.85 7.15
N SER A 213 12.36 24.74 7.79
CA SER A 213 10.97 24.42 8.11
C SER A 213 10.36 23.84 6.84
N SER A 214 9.71 22.67 6.93
CA SER A 214 8.99 22.07 5.80
C SER A 214 8.30 23.18 5.01
N PRO A 215 8.24 23.12 3.67
CA PRO A 215 7.53 24.14 2.93
C PRO A 215 6.16 24.21 3.57
N SER A 216 5.72 25.40 3.97
CA SER A 216 4.33 25.56 4.38
C SER A 216 3.51 24.84 3.31
N PRO A 217 2.61 23.92 3.71
CA PRO A 217 1.86 23.14 2.74
C PRO A 217 1.36 24.12 1.68
N PRO A 218 1.46 23.78 0.39
CA PRO A 218 1.04 24.69 -0.68
C PRO A 218 -0.29 25.32 -0.26
N PRO A 219 -0.47 26.65 -0.39
CA PRO A 219 -1.67 27.34 0.11
C PRO A 219 -2.84 26.47 -0.28
N ARG A 220 -3.55 25.92 0.73
CA ARG A 220 -4.45 24.78 0.58
C ARG A 220 -5.03 24.81 -0.83
N SER A 221 -4.49 23.99 -1.74
CA SER A 221 -5.34 23.43 -2.77
C SER A 221 -6.42 22.80 -1.93
N VAL A 222 -7.60 23.42 -1.95
CA VAL A 222 -8.72 23.12 -1.06
C VAL A 222 -8.76 21.61 -1.01
N ALA A 223 -8.30 21.03 0.11
CA ALA A 223 -8.12 19.59 0.18
C ALA A 223 -9.46 19.03 -0.24
N ALA A 224 -9.50 18.27 -1.34
CA ALA A 224 -10.75 17.70 -1.82
C ALA A 224 -11.44 17.13 -0.58
N PRO A 225 -12.66 17.59 -0.27
CA PRO A 225 -13.26 17.36 1.04
C PRO A 225 -13.16 15.87 1.36
N GLN A 226 -12.72 15.55 2.59
CA GLN A 226 -12.54 14.16 3.00
C GLN A 226 -13.82 13.39 2.70
N PRO A 227 -13.74 12.26 1.95
CA PRO A 227 -14.92 11.49 1.64
C PRO A 227 -15.64 11.10 2.92
N THR A 228 -16.95 11.30 2.96
CA THR A 228 -17.77 11.00 4.14
C THR A 228 -18.32 9.59 4.03
N VAL A 229 -17.98 8.72 4.98
CA VAL A 229 -18.60 7.40 5.10
C VAL A 229 -19.89 7.53 5.91
N ARG A 230 -21.01 7.29 5.25
CA ARG A 230 -22.35 7.25 5.85
C ARG A 230 -22.66 5.83 6.29
N TRP A 231 -23.57 5.70 7.26
CA TRP A 231 -23.92 4.42 7.87
C TRP A 231 -25.43 4.25 7.89
N ALA A 232 -25.91 3.11 7.44
CA ALA A 232 -27.30 2.73 7.65
C ALA A 232 -27.56 2.49 9.15
N GLU A 233 -28.81 2.60 9.56
CA GLU A 233 -29.24 2.47 10.97
C GLU A 233 -28.75 1.18 11.63
N ARG A 234 -28.67 0.09 10.87
CA ARG A 234 -28.28 -1.24 11.35
C ARG A 234 -26.81 -1.60 11.10
N ALA A 235 -26.01 -0.68 10.56
CA ALA A 235 -24.58 -0.88 10.38
C ALA A 235 -23.84 -0.45 11.65
N ASP A 236 -23.18 -1.40 12.32
CA ASP A 236 -22.46 -1.12 13.55
C ASP A 236 -21.10 -0.49 13.24
N ARG A 237 -20.99 0.81 13.53
CA ARG A 237 -19.76 1.58 13.32
C ARG A 237 -18.60 1.05 14.15
N ALA A 238 -18.86 0.55 15.35
CA ALA A 238 -17.82 0.04 16.24
C ALA A 238 -17.21 -1.28 15.73
N ALA A 239 -17.95 -2.01 14.89
CA ALA A 239 -17.48 -3.24 14.26
C ALA A 239 -16.52 -3.00 13.08
N VAL A 240 -16.28 -1.75 12.66
CA VAL A 240 -15.35 -1.41 11.58
C VAL A 240 -14.10 -0.73 12.15
N PRO A 241 -12.95 -1.42 12.19
CA PRO A 241 -11.71 -0.84 12.67
C PRO A 241 -11.28 0.37 11.84
N ALA A 242 -10.56 1.30 12.47
CA ALA A 242 -10.04 2.50 11.81
C ALA A 242 -9.22 2.19 10.55
N TYR A 243 -8.51 1.06 10.54
CA TYR A 243 -7.79 0.56 9.38
C TYR A 243 -8.73 0.32 8.18
N ALA A 244 -9.77 -0.49 8.35
CA ALA A 244 -10.71 -0.83 7.28
C ALA A 244 -11.49 0.41 6.80
N LEU A 245 -11.84 1.32 7.72
CA LEU A 245 -12.44 2.60 7.39
C LEU A 245 -11.49 3.48 6.55
N GLY A 246 -10.20 3.47 6.88
CA GLY A 246 -9.15 4.13 6.12
C GLY A 246 -9.02 3.58 4.70
N VAL A 247 -9.05 2.26 4.53
CA VAL A 247 -9.05 1.60 3.22
C VAL A 247 -10.22 2.07 2.36
N LEU A 248 -11.46 2.04 2.88
CA LEU A 248 -12.63 2.53 2.14
C LEU A 248 -12.50 4.02 1.80
N THR A 249 -12.02 4.84 2.73
CA THR A 249 -11.83 6.28 2.49
C THR A 249 -10.80 6.55 1.39
N ASP A 250 -9.73 5.76 1.33
CA ASP A 250 -8.72 5.83 0.28
C ASP A 250 -9.25 5.41 -1.09
N VAL A 251 -10.10 4.38 -1.13
CA VAL A 251 -10.84 3.97 -2.33
C VAL A 251 -11.74 5.09 -2.83
N LEU A 252 -12.55 5.70 -1.95
CA LEU A 252 -13.43 6.81 -2.32
C LEU A 252 -12.63 7.99 -2.86
N ARG A 253 -11.50 8.31 -2.22
CA ARG A 253 -10.59 9.38 -2.69
C ARG A 253 -10.00 9.04 -4.06
N ALA A 254 -9.56 7.81 -4.27
CA ALA A 254 -9.01 7.35 -5.55
C ALA A 254 -10.06 7.38 -6.68
N ALA A 255 -11.32 7.12 -6.35
CA ALA A 255 -12.45 7.19 -7.27
C ALA A 255 -12.99 8.62 -7.48
N GLY A 256 -12.47 9.63 -6.78
CA GLY A 256 -12.99 11.00 -6.84
C GLY A 256 -14.38 11.17 -6.22
N LEU A 257 -14.75 10.30 -5.27
CA LEU A 257 -16.07 10.25 -4.64
C LEU A 257 -16.10 11.01 -3.32
N SER A 258 -17.18 11.75 -3.11
CA SER A 258 -17.41 12.55 -1.90
C SER A 258 -17.95 11.76 -0.72
N ASP A 259 -18.63 10.64 -0.96
CA ASP A 259 -19.27 9.83 0.07
C ASP A 259 -19.64 8.44 -0.45
N ALA A 260 -19.91 7.54 0.48
CA ALA A 260 -20.60 6.27 0.24
C ALA A 260 -21.33 5.82 1.51
N LEU A 261 -22.34 4.96 1.36
CA LEU A 261 -23.15 4.43 2.46
C LEU A 261 -22.77 2.97 2.73
N ILE A 262 -22.23 2.69 3.92
CA ILE A 262 -22.13 1.34 4.47
C ILE A 262 -23.51 0.91 4.97
N THR A 263 -23.98 -0.23 4.47
CA THR A 263 -25.27 -0.83 4.82
C THR A 263 -25.18 -2.05 5.70
N SER A 264 -24.03 -2.73 5.70
CA SER A 264 -23.74 -3.85 6.60
C SER A 264 -22.28 -3.85 7.03
N THR A 265 -22.06 -4.38 8.23
CA THR A 265 -20.77 -4.61 8.89
C THR A 265 -20.76 -6.03 9.47
N GLN A 266 -19.75 -6.36 10.28
CA GLN A 266 -19.67 -7.64 10.99
C GLN A 266 -20.97 -7.97 11.75
N ARG A 267 -21.35 -9.25 11.73
CA ARG A 267 -22.58 -9.79 12.31
C ARG A 267 -22.28 -10.92 13.28
N SER A 268 -23.07 -11.01 14.34
CA SER A 268 -23.17 -12.24 15.13
C SER A 268 -24.01 -13.30 14.38
N PRO A 269 -23.96 -14.59 14.78
CA PRO A 269 -24.88 -15.61 14.25
C PRO A 269 -26.35 -15.21 14.39
N ARG A 270 -26.72 -14.58 15.52
CA ARG A 270 -28.06 -14.04 15.76
C ARG A 270 -28.45 -12.96 14.76
N ASP A 271 -27.55 -12.02 14.48
CA ASP A 271 -27.80 -10.96 13.49
C ASP A 271 -27.93 -11.54 12.09
N GLN A 272 -27.10 -12.53 11.75
CA GLN A 272 -27.18 -13.23 10.49
C GLN A 272 -28.51 -13.97 10.33
N ALA A 273 -29.00 -14.64 11.39
CA ALA A 273 -30.31 -15.29 11.39
C ALA A 273 -31.45 -14.29 11.15
N ARG A 274 -31.41 -13.14 11.83
CA ARG A 274 -32.37 -12.06 11.62
C ARG A 274 -32.38 -11.55 10.18
N VAL A 275 -31.20 -11.29 9.60
CA VAL A 275 -31.09 -10.82 8.20
C VAL A 275 -31.65 -11.85 7.22
N MET A 276 -31.32 -13.13 7.40
CA MET A 276 -31.83 -14.19 6.54
C MET A 276 -33.35 -14.36 6.69
N TYR A 277 -33.88 -14.26 7.91
CA TYR A 277 -35.33 -14.25 8.16
C TYR A 277 -36.02 -13.09 7.43
N ASP A 278 -35.54 -11.87 7.63
CA ASP A 278 -36.11 -10.65 7.02
C ASP A 278 -36.08 -10.75 5.48
N ASN A 279 -35.00 -11.29 4.92
CA ASN A 279 -34.88 -11.48 3.47
C ASN A 279 -35.79 -12.60 2.94
N CYS A 280 -36.00 -13.68 3.69
CA CYS A 280 -36.97 -14.72 3.34
C CYS A 280 -38.40 -14.17 3.32
N GLU A 281 -38.78 -13.34 4.29
CA GLU A 281 -40.10 -12.67 4.31
C GLU A 281 -40.24 -11.69 3.14
N ARG A 282 -39.19 -10.96 2.79
CA ARG A 282 -39.23 -9.90 1.77
C ARG A 282 -39.13 -10.40 0.34
N TYR A 283 -38.26 -11.39 0.09
CA TYR A 283 -37.90 -11.83 -1.27
C TYR A 283 -38.23 -13.30 -1.54
N GLY A 284 -38.64 -14.04 -0.51
CA GLY A 284 -38.99 -15.44 -0.60
C GLY A 284 -37.78 -16.40 -0.45
N PRO A 285 -38.00 -17.62 0.07
CA PRO A 285 -36.94 -18.63 0.27
C PRO A 285 -36.17 -18.97 -1.00
N ALA A 286 -36.85 -19.09 -2.14
CA ALA A 286 -36.22 -19.45 -3.41
C ALA A 286 -35.18 -18.43 -3.88
N ALA A 287 -35.40 -17.14 -3.62
CA ALA A 287 -34.41 -16.11 -3.91
C ALA A 287 -33.20 -16.21 -2.98
N GLN A 288 -33.43 -16.49 -1.70
CA GLN A 288 -32.35 -16.62 -0.71
C GLN A 288 -31.45 -17.83 -0.98
N LYS A 289 -32.01 -18.93 -1.48
CA LYS A 289 -31.21 -20.11 -1.85
C LYS A 289 -30.22 -19.85 -2.99
N LYS A 290 -30.55 -18.93 -3.90
CA LYS A 290 -29.63 -18.52 -4.96
C LYS A 290 -28.45 -17.69 -4.45
N LEU A 291 -28.58 -17.08 -3.26
CA LEU A 291 -27.59 -16.14 -2.70
C LEU A 291 -26.61 -16.84 -1.76
N TYR A 292 -27.09 -17.67 -0.83
CA TYR A 292 -26.25 -18.13 0.29
C TYR A 292 -25.54 -19.49 0.08
N GLY A 293 -25.84 -20.21 -1.01
CA GLY A 293 -25.24 -21.51 -1.30
C GLY A 293 -25.60 -22.60 -0.29
N SER A 294 -24.93 -23.75 -0.37
CA SER A 294 -25.36 -25.00 0.29
C SER A 294 -25.51 -24.92 1.81
N TYR A 295 -24.69 -24.12 2.51
CA TYR A 295 -24.81 -23.95 3.96
C TYR A 295 -25.96 -23.00 4.32
N GLY A 296 -26.15 -21.93 3.57
CA GLY A 296 -27.28 -21.04 3.79
C GLY A 296 -28.62 -21.64 3.38
N ASP A 297 -28.63 -22.50 2.36
CA ASP A 297 -29.82 -23.26 1.95
C ASP A 297 -30.39 -24.07 3.10
N GLN A 298 -29.52 -24.69 3.91
CA GLN A 298 -29.93 -25.43 5.11
C GLN A 298 -30.58 -24.54 6.16
N VAL A 299 -30.14 -23.28 6.29
CA VAL A 299 -30.75 -22.30 7.19
C VAL A 299 -32.09 -21.81 6.64
N VAL A 300 -32.18 -21.62 5.32
CA VAL A 300 -33.45 -21.28 4.64
C VAL A 300 -34.46 -22.44 4.76
N ASP A 301 -34.01 -23.69 4.73
CA ASP A 301 -34.88 -24.85 4.97
C ASP A 301 -35.43 -24.87 6.39
N VAL A 302 -34.63 -24.47 7.38
CA VAL A 302 -35.09 -24.30 8.77
C VAL A 302 -36.16 -23.20 8.86
N TYR A 303 -36.00 -22.08 8.14
CA TYR A 303 -37.05 -21.06 8.03
C TYR A 303 -38.34 -21.66 7.46
N VAL A 304 -38.27 -22.38 6.34
CA VAL A 304 -39.45 -22.96 5.67
C VAL A 304 -40.17 -23.95 6.58
N ALA A 305 -39.44 -24.86 7.22
CA ALA A 305 -40.01 -25.85 8.13
C ALA A 305 -40.65 -25.20 9.37
N SER A 306 -39.97 -24.22 9.97
CA SER A 306 -40.45 -23.53 11.17
C SER A 306 -41.69 -22.69 10.89
N LYS A 307 -41.74 -22.02 9.72
CA LYS A 307 -42.91 -21.27 9.26
C LYS A 307 -44.10 -22.18 8.97
N ALA A 308 -43.88 -23.33 8.33
CA ALA A 308 -44.92 -24.32 8.05
C ALA A 308 -45.50 -24.93 9.35
N ALA A 309 -44.68 -25.05 10.40
CA ALA A 309 -45.10 -25.47 11.73
C ALA A 309 -45.84 -24.38 12.53
N GLY A 310 -46.07 -23.19 11.96
CA GLY A 310 -46.78 -22.11 12.62
C GLY A 310 -46.02 -21.47 13.79
N ARG A 311 -44.69 -21.62 13.85
CA ARG A 311 -43.87 -21.01 14.91
C ARG A 311 -43.88 -19.49 14.80
N ASP A 312 -43.78 -18.81 15.94
CA ASP A 312 -43.69 -17.35 15.96
C ASP A 312 -42.34 -16.84 15.42
N PRO A 313 -42.24 -15.58 14.97
CA PRO A 313 -41.01 -15.05 14.37
C PRO A 313 -39.76 -15.09 15.26
N ALA A 314 -39.91 -15.00 16.59
CA ALA A 314 -38.76 -15.06 17.49
C ALA A 314 -38.20 -16.48 17.54
N THR A 315 -39.08 -17.49 17.63
CA THR A 315 -38.69 -18.90 17.59
C THR A 315 -38.06 -19.27 16.25
N ILE A 316 -38.64 -18.84 15.10
CA ILE A 316 -38.05 -19.11 13.78
C ILE A 316 -36.62 -18.57 13.69
N ARG A 317 -36.38 -17.33 14.15
CA ARG A 317 -35.03 -16.75 14.15
C ARG A 317 -34.06 -17.50 15.05
N ALA A 318 -34.52 -17.97 16.21
CA ALA A 318 -33.70 -18.79 17.11
C ALA A 318 -33.34 -20.16 16.48
N ASP A 319 -34.29 -20.80 15.78
CA ASP A 319 -34.03 -22.04 15.05
C ASP A 319 -32.99 -21.83 13.93
N MET A 320 -33.13 -20.73 13.18
CA MET A 320 -32.16 -20.34 12.14
C MET A 320 -30.78 -20.04 12.73
N GLU A 321 -30.71 -19.32 13.84
CA GLU A 321 -29.45 -19.05 14.56
C GLU A 321 -28.78 -20.35 15.00
N GLY A 322 -29.53 -21.28 15.60
CA GLY A 322 -29.02 -22.59 16.00
C GLY A 322 -28.44 -23.36 14.82
N LYS A 323 -29.09 -23.30 13.65
CA LYS A 323 -28.55 -23.91 12.42
C LYS A 323 -27.28 -23.22 11.94
N ILE A 324 -27.22 -21.88 11.95
CA ILE A 324 -26.02 -21.11 11.57
C ILE A 324 -24.83 -21.49 12.45
N VAL A 325 -25.03 -21.60 13.76
CA VAL A 325 -23.98 -22.06 14.69
C VAL A 325 -23.55 -23.48 14.36
N ALA A 326 -24.49 -24.40 14.15
CA ALA A 326 -24.21 -25.81 13.89
C ALA A 326 -23.42 -26.06 12.59
N VAL A 327 -23.70 -25.32 11.52
CA VAL A 327 -22.99 -25.47 10.23
C VAL A 327 -21.73 -24.62 10.13
N GLY A 328 -21.44 -23.82 11.16
CA GLY A 328 -20.36 -22.84 11.20
C GLY A 328 -20.75 -21.53 10.54
N ALA A 329 -20.87 -20.46 11.32
CA ALA A 329 -21.43 -19.19 10.85
C ALA A 329 -20.71 -18.62 9.62
N GLN A 330 -19.38 -18.68 9.61
CA GLN A 330 -18.54 -18.19 8.49
C GLN A 330 -18.75 -18.96 7.17
N ASN A 331 -19.30 -20.18 7.23
CA ASN A 331 -19.67 -20.95 6.05
C ASN A 331 -20.98 -20.46 5.42
N VAL A 332 -21.82 -19.79 6.21
CA VAL A 332 -23.09 -19.19 5.78
C VAL A 332 -22.86 -17.76 5.29
N SER A 333 -22.05 -16.96 6.00
CA SER A 333 -21.74 -15.59 5.61
C SER A 333 -20.38 -15.13 6.09
N ARG A 334 -19.64 -14.41 5.24
CA ARG A 334 -18.36 -13.80 5.62
C ARG A 334 -18.51 -12.66 6.62
N HIS A 335 -19.69 -12.05 6.71
CA HIS A 335 -20.00 -11.06 7.75
C HIS A 335 -19.90 -11.64 9.17
N THR A 336 -19.89 -12.96 9.36
CA THR A 336 -19.70 -13.59 10.68
C THR A 336 -18.28 -14.14 10.88
N ALA A 337 -17.30 -13.72 10.06
CA ALA A 337 -15.89 -14.07 10.27
C ALA A 337 -15.34 -13.48 11.59
N ASP A 338 -14.14 -13.89 12.00
CA ASP A 338 -13.46 -13.27 13.15
C ASP A 338 -13.03 -11.83 12.77
N PRO A 339 -13.57 -10.78 13.42
CA PRO A 339 -13.25 -9.38 13.10
C PRO A 339 -11.79 -9.03 13.34
N ARG A 340 -11.06 -9.84 14.13
CA ARG A 340 -9.61 -9.66 14.33
C ARG A 340 -8.80 -10.04 13.10
N VAL A 341 -9.37 -10.86 12.21
CA VAL A 341 -8.69 -11.40 11.03
C VAL A 341 -9.24 -10.79 9.75
N LEU A 342 -10.56 -10.55 9.68
CA LEU A 342 -11.24 -10.08 8.48
C LEU A 342 -12.35 -9.10 8.85
N THR A 343 -12.26 -7.87 8.33
CA THR A 343 -13.37 -6.93 8.35
C THR A 343 -14.18 -7.09 7.07
N VAL A 344 -15.50 -7.23 7.20
CA VAL A 344 -16.41 -7.28 6.04
C VAL A 344 -17.37 -6.10 6.10
N ILE A 345 -17.49 -5.38 4.98
CA ILE A 345 -18.41 -4.24 4.83
C ILE A 345 -19.16 -4.33 3.50
N ASP A 346 -20.45 -3.97 3.55
CA ASP A 346 -21.28 -3.83 2.35
C ASP A 346 -21.57 -2.36 2.09
N VAL A 347 -21.11 -1.85 0.95
CA VAL A 347 -21.44 -0.51 0.47
C VAL A 347 -22.65 -0.59 -0.46
N ALA A 348 -23.63 0.30 -0.29
CA ALA A 348 -24.77 0.37 -1.20
C ALA A 348 -24.32 0.88 -2.58
N PRO A 349 -24.48 0.11 -3.67
CA PRO A 349 -24.12 0.57 -5.02
C PRO A 349 -24.88 1.83 -5.42
N SER A 350 -26.12 1.97 -4.97
CA SER A 350 -26.95 3.17 -5.21
C SER A 350 -26.44 4.43 -4.50
N SER A 351 -25.56 4.31 -3.51
CA SER A 351 -24.93 5.45 -2.84
C SER A 351 -23.67 5.95 -3.55
N VAL A 352 -23.15 5.17 -4.51
CA VAL A 352 -21.91 5.45 -5.23
C VAL A 352 -22.27 6.15 -6.55
N ARG A 353 -21.93 7.44 -6.65
CA ARG A 353 -22.28 8.28 -7.82
C ARG A 353 -21.62 7.82 -9.11
N ASP A 354 -20.34 7.45 -9.04
CA ASP A 354 -19.58 6.87 -10.16
C ASP A 354 -19.16 5.45 -9.79
N GLN A 355 -20.04 4.50 -10.11
CA GLN A 355 -19.84 3.07 -9.84
C GLN A 355 -18.60 2.53 -10.55
N ALA A 356 -18.36 2.92 -11.80
CA ALA A 356 -17.22 2.44 -12.57
C ALA A 356 -15.88 2.94 -11.97
N ALA A 357 -15.82 4.19 -11.50
CA ALA A 357 -14.65 4.70 -10.80
C ALA A 357 -14.42 4.00 -9.46
N PHE A 358 -15.49 3.77 -8.68
CA PHE A 358 -15.40 3.03 -7.43
C PHE A 358 -14.88 1.60 -7.65
N GLU A 359 -15.45 0.86 -8.60
CA GLU A 359 -15.05 -0.50 -8.89
C GLU A 359 -13.60 -0.59 -9.35
N ARG A 360 -13.14 0.33 -10.22
CA ARG A 360 -11.73 0.41 -10.61
C ARG A 360 -10.83 0.69 -9.40
N ALA A 361 -11.23 1.61 -8.53
CA ALA A 361 -10.47 1.96 -7.33
C ALA A 361 -10.38 0.81 -6.32
N VAL A 362 -11.48 0.08 -6.08
CA VAL A 362 -11.48 -1.11 -5.20
C VAL A 362 -10.59 -2.20 -5.79
N LYS A 363 -10.69 -2.48 -7.10
CA LYS A 363 -9.86 -3.50 -7.77
C LYS A 363 -8.37 -3.17 -7.77
N ALA A 364 -8.02 -1.88 -7.71
CA ALA A 364 -6.64 -1.42 -7.61
C ALA A 364 -6.12 -1.32 -6.16
N GLU A 365 -6.97 -1.53 -5.16
CA GLU A 365 -6.64 -1.41 -3.75
C GLU A 365 -6.15 -2.75 -3.18
N GLY A 366 -4.83 -2.91 -3.08
CA GLY A 366 -4.20 -4.16 -2.63
C GLY A 366 -4.52 -4.56 -1.18
N ARG A 367 -5.10 -3.66 -0.37
CA ARG A 367 -5.58 -3.98 0.99
C ARG A 367 -6.96 -4.64 1.02
N VAL A 368 -7.70 -4.64 -0.10
CA VAL A 368 -8.98 -5.36 -0.22
C VAL A 368 -8.69 -6.78 -0.70
N GLY A 369 -8.91 -7.77 0.16
CA GLY A 369 -8.63 -9.18 -0.15
C GLY A 369 -9.66 -9.80 -1.08
N ARG A 370 -10.92 -9.34 -1.02
CA ARG A 370 -11.98 -9.77 -1.93
C ARG A 370 -13.00 -8.67 -2.15
N PHE A 371 -13.49 -8.59 -3.39
CA PHE A 371 -14.56 -7.68 -3.78
C PHE A 371 -15.62 -8.45 -4.58
N LEU A 372 -16.87 -8.43 -4.11
CA LEU A 372 -18.03 -8.93 -4.84
C LEU A 372 -18.93 -7.73 -5.19
N GLN A 373 -19.56 -7.80 -6.35
CA GLN A 373 -20.35 -6.71 -6.93
C GLN A 373 -21.60 -7.25 -7.62
N PRO A 374 -22.60 -6.38 -7.91
CA PRO A 374 -23.74 -6.76 -8.71
C PRO A 374 -23.35 -7.28 -10.11
N PRO A 375 -24.08 -8.27 -10.66
CA PRO A 375 -25.28 -8.89 -10.10
C PRO A 375 -25.00 -10.06 -9.13
N THR A 376 -23.73 -10.46 -8.95
CA THR A 376 -23.35 -11.60 -8.11
C THR A 376 -23.69 -11.37 -6.63
N ASP A 377 -23.42 -10.17 -6.15
CA ASP A 377 -23.84 -9.72 -4.82
C ASP A 377 -24.71 -8.45 -4.98
N PRO A 378 -25.85 -8.31 -4.29
CA PRO A 378 -26.67 -7.11 -4.38
C PRO A 378 -25.97 -5.84 -3.87
N ALA A 379 -24.92 -5.98 -3.07
CA ALA A 379 -24.09 -4.89 -2.57
C ALA A 379 -22.71 -4.85 -3.22
N TYR A 380 -21.96 -3.79 -2.94
CA TYR A 380 -20.51 -3.81 -3.04
C TYR A 380 -19.96 -4.40 -1.75
N HIS A 381 -19.69 -5.71 -1.76
CA HIS A 381 -19.17 -6.46 -0.61
C HIS A 381 -17.65 -6.46 -0.64
N LEU A 382 -17.03 -5.86 0.36
CA LEU A 382 -15.58 -5.78 0.51
C LEU A 382 -15.13 -6.61 1.72
N GLU A 383 -14.15 -7.47 1.50
CA GLU A 383 -13.44 -8.19 2.54
C GLU A 383 -12.04 -7.59 2.70
N ILE A 384 -11.77 -7.03 3.87
CA ILE A 384 -10.54 -6.30 4.19
C ILE A 384 -9.81 -7.08 5.29
N PRO A 385 -8.74 -7.82 4.97
CA PRO A 385 -7.94 -8.51 5.96
C PRO A 385 -7.32 -7.53 6.95
N SER A 386 -7.34 -7.87 8.23
CA SER A 386 -6.66 -7.08 9.25
C SER A 386 -5.14 -7.18 9.06
N PRO A 387 -4.39 -6.08 9.22
CA PRO A 387 -2.94 -6.14 9.27
C PRO A 387 -2.55 -6.97 10.49
N ARG A 388 -1.63 -7.91 10.30
CA ARG A 388 -1.16 -8.81 11.36
C ARG A 388 -0.28 -8.09 12.37
#